data_AF-Q4R465-F1
#
_entry.id   AF-Q4R465-F1
#
_cell.length_a   1.000
_cell.length_b   1.000
_cell.length_c   1.000
_cell.angle_alpha   90.00
_cell.angle_beta   90.00
_cell.angle_gamma   90.00
#
_symmetry.space_group_name_H-M   'P 1'
#
loop_
_entity.id
_entity.type
_entity.pdbx_description
1 polymer ?
#
loop_
_entity_poly.entity_id
_entity_poly.type
_entity_poly.pdbx_seq_one_letter_code
_entity_poly.pdbx_strand_id
1 'polypeptide(L)'
;MSREYCKIFAAEARAAPGFGEVPEIIPLYLIYRPANNIPYATLEEDLGKPLESYCSREWGSAGAVTASSSSEAMQKCQTFQHWLYQWTNGSFLVTDLAGVDWKMTDVQIATKLRGYQGLKESCFPALLDRFASSHQCNAYCELLGLTPLKGPEVAHPQAKAKGSKSPSAGRKGSQLSPQPQKKGLPSPQGTRKSAASSKAAPQASEPVAAQLLGQPPTQEEGSKAQGMR
;
A
#
# COMPACT_ATOMS: atom_id res chain seq x y z
N MET A 1 -3.05 -1.80 1.41
CA MET A 1 -3.35 -2.58 2.64
C MET A 1 -4.31 -1.87 3.57
N SER A 2 -4.00 -0.66 4.04
CA SER A 2 -4.83 0.10 4.99
C SER A 2 -6.32 0.12 4.59
N ARG A 3 -6.61 0.40 3.31
CA ARG A 3 -7.99 0.35 2.77
C ARG A 3 -8.68 -1.01 2.89
N GLU A 4 -7.97 -2.12 2.72
CA GLU A 4 -8.57 -3.46 2.87
C GLU A 4 -8.87 -3.78 4.34
N TYR A 5 -8.00 -3.40 5.27
CA TYR A 5 -8.31 -3.48 6.70
C TYR A 5 -9.50 -2.58 7.08
N CYS A 6 -9.57 -1.38 6.51
CA CYS A 6 -10.71 -0.47 6.69
C CYS A 6 -12.02 -1.07 6.18
N LYS A 7 -12.04 -1.80 5.05
CA LYS A 7 -13.22 -2.54 4.60
C LYS A 7 -13.64 -3.66 5.56
N ILE A 8 -12.68 -4.40 6.13
CA ILE A 8 -12.98 -5.46 7.12
C ILE A 8 -13.58 -4.83 8.38
N PHE A 9 -12.94 -3.80 8.92
CA PHE A 9 -13.46 -3.00 10.03
C PHE A 9 -14.87 -2.46 9.73
N ALA A 10 -15.09 -1.87 8.55
CA ALA A 10 -16.39 -1.35 8.14
C ALA A 10 -17.47 -2.45 8.00
N ALA A 11 -17.09 -3.70 7.74
CA ALA A 11 -18.03 -4.83 7.75
C ALA A 11 -18.39 -5.25 9.18
N GLU A 12 -17.42 -5.31 10.10
CA GLU A 12 -17.64 -5.63 11.51
C GLU A 12 -18.43 -4.51 12.22
N ALA A 13 -18.06 -3.25 11.98
CA ALA A 13 -18.69 -2.08 12.58
C ALA A 13 -20.16 -1.92 12.15
N ARG A 14 -20.49 -2.13 10.86
CA ARG A 14 -21.91 -2.14 10.40
C ARG A 14 -22.73 -3.29 11.00
N ALA A 15 -22.09 -4.38 11.45
CA ALA A 15 -22.77 -5.48 12.12
C ALA A 15 -23.04 -5.20 13.61
N ALA A 16 -22.39 -4.19 14.21
CA ALA A 16 -22.61 -3.78 15.59
C ALA A 16 -23.83 -2.83 15.68
N PRO A 17 -24.90 -3.18 16.44
CA PRO A 17 -26.07 -2.32 16.58
C PRO A 17 -25.71 -0.96 17.15
N GLY A 18 -26.14 0.12 16.49
CA GLY A 18 -25.89 1.49 16.96
C GLY A 18 -24.55 2.10 16.52
N PHE A 19 -23.71 1.41 15.75
CA PHE A 19 -22.48 2.02 15.21
C PHE A 19 -22.77 3.11 14.17
N GLY A 20 -23.77 2.90 13.31
CA GLY A 20 -24.14 3.84 12.24
C GLY A 20 -23.10 3.90 11.11
N GLU A 21 -22.86 5.10 10.58
CA GLU A 21 -21.89 5.33 9.49
C GLU A 21 -20.46 4.92 9.90
N VAL A 22 -19.69 4.43 8.93
CA VAL A 22 -18.37 3.82 9.17
C VAL A 22 -17.26 4.53 8.39
N PRO A 23 -16.09 4.74 9.01
CA PRO A 23 -14.90 5.25 8.31
C PRO A 23 -14.56 4.43 7.04
N GLU A 24 -14.27 5.13 5.94
CA GLU A 24 -13.73 4.56 4.69
C GLU A 24 -12.43 5.29 4.30
N ILE A 25 -11.39 4.53 3.91
CA ILE A 25 -10.22 5.09 3.22
C ILE A 25 -10.53 5.15 1.72
N ILE A 26 -10.44 6.33 1.11
CA ILE A 26 -10.73 6.52 -0.31
C ILE A 26 -9.70 5.83 -1.22
N PRO A 27 -10.05 5.45 -2.47
CA PRO A 27 -9.11 4.84 -3.39
C PRO A 27 -8.10 5.86 -3.97
N LEU A 28 -6.81 5.57 -3.81
CA LEU A 28 -5.72 6.24 -4.53
C LEU A 28 -5.44 5.51 -5.86
N TYR A 29 -5.45 6.26 -6.95
CA TYR A 29 -5.14 5.79 -8.31
C TYR A 29 -3.74 6.23 -8.71
N LEU A 30 -2.99 5.33 -9.37
CA LEU A 30 -1.67 5.62 -9.92
C LEU A 30 -1.79 5.90 -11.42
N ILE A 31 -1.31 7.06 -11.87
CA ILE A 31 -1.34 7.44 -13.29
C ILE A 31 -0.01 7.12 -13.95
N TYR A 32 -0.08 6.37 -15.05
CA TYR A 32 1.07 5.92 -15.85
C TYR A 32 1.11 6.62 -17.20
N ARG A 33 2.32 6.82 -17.73
CA ARG A 33 2.50 7.19 -19.15
C ARG A 33 2.50 5.94 -20.02
N PRO A 34 2.07 6.00 -21.30
CA PRO A 34 2.18 4.88 -22.23
C PRO A 34 3.60 4.29 -22.24
N ALA A 35 3.68 2.96 -22.25
CA ALA A 35 4.93 2.20 -22.21
C ALA A 35 5.86 2.46 -21.00
N ASN A 36 5.36 3.03 -19.89
CA ASN A 36 6.13 3.21 -18.65
C ASN A 36 5.46 2.56 -17.44
N ASN A 37 6.20 1.73 -16.71
CA ASN A 37 5.75 1.02 -15.50
C ASN A 37 6.00 1.82 -14.20
N ILE A 38 6.55 3.03 -14.29
CA ILE A 38 6.71 3.96 -13.17
C ILE A 38 5.57 4.99 -13.23
N PRO A 39 4.74 5.12 -12.17
CA PRO A 39 3.69 6.12 -12.13
C PRO A 39 4.31 7.52 -12.00
N TYR A 40 3.68 8.53 -12.61
CA TYR A 40 4.18 9.91 -12.59
C TYR A 40 3.28 10.88 -11.80
N ALA A 41 2.06 10.46 -11.49
CA ALA A 41 1.11 11.21 -10.69
C ALA A 41 0.18 10.25 -9.93
N THR A 42 -0.40 10.74 -8.85
CA THR A 42 -1.47 10.10 -8.09
C THR A 42 -2.78 10.88 -8.28
N LEU A 43 -3.91 10.21 -8.12
CA LEU A 43 -5.24 10.81 -8.19
C LEU A 43 -6.16 10.16 -7.17
N GLU A 44 -7.02 10.94 -6.55
CA GLU A 44 -8.03 10.50 -5.59
C GLU A 44 -9.32 11.33 -5.75
N GLU A 45 -10.34 11.01 -4.98
CA GLU A 45 -11.60 11.75 -4.96
C GLU A 45 -11.41 13.10 -4.22
N ASP A 46 -11.69 14.22 -4.88
CA ASP A 46 -11.78 15.52 -4.20
C ASP A 46 -12.98 15.53 -3.25
N LEU A 47 -12.71 15.67 -1.96
CA LEU A 47 -13.73 15.68 -0.91
C LEU A 47 -14.48 17.03 -0.82
N GLY A 48 -14.07 18.06 -1.57
CA GLY A 48 -14.80 19.32 -1.75
C GLY A 48 -14.93 20.21 -0.50
N LYS A 49 -14.28 19.84 0.61
CA LYS A 49 -14.20 20.59 1.86
C LYS A 49 -12.77 20.52 2.42
N PRO A 50 -12.33 21.45 3.27
CA PRO A 50 -11.08 21.33 4.01
C PRO A 50 -11.04 20.04 4.85
N LEU A 51 -9.89 19.37 4.86
CA LEU A 51 -9.72 18.11 5.61
C LEU A 51 -9.59 18.39 7.12
N GLU A 52 -10.36 17.65 7.93
CA GLU A 52 -10.19 17.57 9.39
C GLU A 52 -9.17 16.48 9.72
N SER A 53 -8.24 16.74 10.65
CA SER A 53 -7.30 15.72 11.14
C SER A 53 -7.94 14.96 12.31
N TYR A 54 -8.14 13.66 12.13
CA TYR A 54 -8.69 12.74 13.14
C TYR A 54 -7.62 12.13 14.05
N CYS A 55 -6.38 12.03 13.54
CA CYS A 55 -5.20 11.79 14.37
C CYS A 55 -3.94 12.36 13.71
N SER A 56 -2.97 12.76 14.54
CA SER A 56 -1.63 13.16 14.10
C SER A 56 -0.56 12.37 14.85
N ARG A 57 0.54 12.09 14.17
CA ARG A 57 1.76 11.51 14.74
C ARG A 57 2.39 12.34 15.87
N GLU A 58 2.14 13.65 15.92
CA GLU A 58 2.66 14.60 16.92
C GLU A 58 1.77 14.67 18.19
N TRP A 59 1.49 13.53 18.81
CA TRP A 59 0.71 13.43 20.07
C TRP A 59 1.47 13.97 21.32
N GLY A 60 2.30 15.00 21.17
CA GLY A 60 3.37 15.31 22.13
C GLY A 60 3.63 16.79 22.47
N SER A 61 3.06 17.76 21.77
CA SER A 61 3.25 19.19 22.08
C SER A 61 1.93 19.86 22.44
N ALA A 62 1.84 20.34 23.69
CA ALA A 62 0.64 20.96 24.23
C ALA A 62 0.41 22.37 23.67
N GLY A 63 -0.43 22.46 22.63
CA GLY A 63 -1.53 23.42 22.66
C GLY A 63 -2.75 22.67 23.16
N ALA A 64 -3.54 23.25 24.06
CA ALA A 64 -4.75 22.58 24.55
C ALA A 64 -5.73 22.37 23.39
N VAL A 65 -5.77 21.15 22.85
CA VAL A 65 -7.00 20.63 22.23
C VAL A 65 -8.00 20.58 23.35
N THR A 66 -8.81 21.64 23.43
CA THR A 66 -9.88 21.78 24.40
C THR A 66 -10.72 20.52 24.41
N ALA A 67 -11.30 20.18 25.56
CA ALA A 67 -12.31 19.12 25.66
C ALA A 67 -13.65 19.52 24.99
N SER A 68 -13.60 20.33 23.93
CA SER A 68 -14.62 20.43 22.90
C SER A 68 -14.81 19.04 22.31
N SER A 69 -16.06 18.57 22.35
CA SER A 69 -16.52 17.29 21.80
C SER A 69 -15.73 16.83 20.58
N SER A 70 -14.96 15.74 20.71
CA SER A 70 -14.36 15.08 19.56
C SER A 70 -15.46 14.69 18.58
N SER A 71 -15.28 15.02 17.31
CA SER A 71 -16.26 14.73 16.26
C SER A 71 -16.53 13.22 16.21
N GLU A 72 -17.76 12.83 15.86
CA GLU A 72 -18.14 11.41 15.77
C GLU A 72 -17.21 10.63 14.83
N ALA A 73 -16.84 11.29 13.72
CA ALA A 73 -15.82 10.87 12.78
C ALA A 73 -14.47 10.58 13.46
N MET A 74 -13.94 11.53 14.24
CA MET A 74 -12.68 11.39 14.97
C MET A 74 -12.72 10.20 15.95
N GLN A 75 -13.81 10.05 16.70
CA GLN A 75 -13.98 8.93 17.64
C GLN A 75 -13.96 7.58 16.90
N LYS A 76 -14.72 7.45 15.81
CA LYS A 76 -14.74 6.23 14.98
C LYS A 76 -13.40 5.96 14.29
N CYS A 77 -12.66 6.98 13.90
CA CYS A 77 -11.31 6.85 13.35
C CYS A 77 -10.28 6.42 14.40
N GLN A 78 -10.43 6.82 15.66
CA GLN A 78 -9.64 6.31 16.79
C GLN A 78 -10.00 4.85 17.11
N THR A 79 -11.27 4.48 17.02
CA THR A 79 -11.73 3.09 17.15
C THR A 79 -11.20 2.20 16.03
N PHE A 80 -11.15 2.70 14.79
CA PHE A 80 -10.50 1.99 13.67
C PHE A 80 -9.02 1.71 13.96
N GLN A 81 -8.28 2.71 14.47
CA GLN A 81 -6.88 2.52 14.86
C GLN A 81 -6.71 1.47 15.97
N HIS A 82 -7.57 1.49 17.00
CA HIS A 82 -7.55 0.52 18.10
C HIS A 82 -7.90 -0.90 17.60
N TRP A 83 -8.97 -1.04 16.82
CA TRP A 83 -9.35 -2.29 16.18
C TRP A 83 -8.20 -2.85 15.33
N LEU A 84 -7.56 -2.02 14.52
CA LEU A 84 -6.48 -2.43 13.63
C LEU A 84 -5.21 -2.83 14.39
N TYR A 85 -4.87 -2.11 15.45
CA TYR A 85 -3.77 -2.44 16.35
C TYR A 85 -4.02 -3.81 17.01
N GLN A 86 -5.23 -4.06 17.52
CA GLN A 86 -5.60 -5.35 18.11
C GLN A 86 -5.62 -6.48 17.06
N TRP A 87 -6.24 -6.26 15.89
CA TRP A 87 -6.35 -7.21 14.79
C TRP A 87 -4.99 -7.68 14.28
N THR A 88 -4.01 -6.78 14.24
CA THR A 88 -2.64 -7.07 13.79
C THR A 88 -1.69 -7.38 14.94
N ASN A 89 -2.20 -7.61 16.15
CA ASN A 89 -1.44 -7.96 17.35
C ASN A 89 -0.26 -6.98 17.62
N GLY A 90 -0.56 -5.68 17.53
CA GLY A 90 0.39 -4.58 17.77
C GLY A 90 1.54 -4.51 16.76
N SER A 91 1.32 -4.93 15.51
CA SER A 91 2.36 -4.91 14.46
C SER A 91 2.14 -3.86 13.37
N PHE A 92 0.93 -3.33 13.24
CA PHE A 92 0.51 -2.38 12.21
C PHE A 92 -0.46 -1.35 12.80
N LEU A 93 -0.29 -0.09 12.41
CA LEU A 93 -1.15 1.03 12.77
C LEU A 93 -1.27 1.95 11.54
N VAL A 94 -2.44 2.56 11.34
CA VAL A 94 -2.64 3.65 10.38
C VAL A 94 -2.53 4.95 11.15
N THR A 95 -1.80 5.92 10.62
CA THR A 95 -1.54 7.21 11.26
C THR A 95 -1.88 8.35 10.32
N ASP A 96 -1.92 9.57 10.87
CA ASP A 96 -2.12 10.79 10.09
C ASP A 96 -3.43 10.74 9.29
N LEU A 97 -4.48 10.24 9.94
CA LEU A 97 -5.83 10.18 9.39
C LEU A 97 -6.38 11.60 9.26
N ALA A 98 -6.58 12.04 8.02
CA ALA A 98 -7.29 13.27 7.69
C ALA A 98 -8.44 12.97 6.72
N GLY A 99 -9.48 13.80 6.72
CA GLY A 99 -10.67 13.48 5.92
C GLY A 99 -11.83 14.47 6.03
N VAL A 100 -12.96 14.06 5.46
CA VAL A 100 -14.24 14.77 5.52
C VAL A 100 -15.33 13.78 5.87
N ASP A 101 -16.12 14.10 6.89
CA ASP A 101 -17.18 13.25 7.43
C ASP A 101 -16.66 11.83 7.76
N TRP A 102 -16.92 10.81 6.94
CA TRP A 102 -16.43 9.44 7.17
C TRP A 102 -15.30 9.02 6.21
N LYS A 103 -14.98 9.87 5.22
CA LYS A 103 -13.97 9.58 4.19
C LYS A 103 -12.60 10.06 4.63
N MET A 104 -11.64 9.15 4.72
CA MET A 104 -10.25 9.42 5.07
C MET A 104 -9.34 9.31 3.83
N THR A 105 -8.35 10.21 3.75
CA THR A 105 -7.30 10.21 2.72
C THR A 105 -5.90 10.45 3.32
N ASP A 106 -4.87 10.47 2.48
CA ASP A 106 -3.45 10.74 2.80
C ASP A 106 -2.83 9.89 3.92
N VAL A 107 -3.48 8.76 4.23
CA VAL A 107 -3.20 7.96 5.42
C VAL A 107 -1.78 7.36 5.40
N GLN A 108 -1.07 7.54 6.49
CA GLN A 108 0.26 6.95 6.70
C GLN A 108 0.17 5.61 7.44
N ILE A 109 1.28 4.88 7.49
CA ILE A 109 1.37 3.61 8.22
C ILE A 109 2.60 3.56 9.13
N ALA A 110 2.39 2.97 10.31
CA ALA A 110 3.45 2.62 11.23
C ALA A 110 3.47 1.10 11.41
N THR A 111 4.65 0.48 11.27
CA THR A 111 4.86 -0.96 11.39
C THR A 111 5.94 -1.27 12.41
N LYS A 112 5.77 -2.38 13.14
CA LYS A 112 6.74 -2.84 14.16
C LYS A 112 8.06 -3.36 13.56
N LEU A 113 8.02 -3.83 12.32
CA LEU A 113 9.17 -4.37 11.58
C LEU A 113 9.40 -3.58 10.29
N ARG A 114 10.66 -3.56 9.82
CA ARG A 114 11.08 -2.97 8.54
C ARG A 114 10.63 -3.82 7.35
N GLY A 115 10.43 -3.16 6.20
CA GLY A 115 10.21 -3.84 4.92
C GLY A 115 8.80 -4.41 4.76
N TYR A 116 7.81 -3.92 5.51
CA TYR A 116 6.42 -4.35 5.39
C TYR A 116 5.93 -4.12 3.95
N GLN A 117 5.69 -5.22 3.22
CA GLN A 117 5.38 -5.19 1.78
C GLN A 117 6.35 -4.36 0.92
N GLY A 118 7.63 -4.29 1.31
CA GLY A 118 8.65 -3.50 0.61
C GLY A 118 8.75 -2.03 1.03
N LEU A 119 7.84 -1.53 1.87
CA LEU A 119 7.94 -0.20 2.47
C LEU A 119 9.03 -0.21 3.54
N LYS A 120 10.12 0.54 3.29
CA LYS A 120 11.27 0.64 4.20
C LYS A 120 11.06 1.68 5.30
N GLU A 121 10.38 2.77 4.96
CA GLU A 121 10.20 3.95 5.81
C GLU A 121 8.98 3.87 6.74
N SER A 122 8.19 2.79 6.75
CA SER A 122 7.05 2.64 7.66
C SER A 122 7.41 2.16 9.08
N CYS A 123 8.67 1.83 9.34
CA CYS A 123 9.07 1.15 10.58
C CYS A 123 9.20 2.11 11.77
N PHE A 124 8.10 2.32 12.49
CA PHE A 124 8.03 3.23 13.65
C PHE A 124 7.50 2.53 14.92
N PRO A 125 8.21 1.54 15.49
CA PRO A 125 7.75 0.80 16.68
C PRO A 125 7.39 1.72 17.86
N ALA A 126 8.19 2.77 18.11
CA ALA A 126 7.90 3.74 19.17
C ALA A 126 6.56 4.48 19.02
N LEU A 127 6.03 4.59 17.79
CA LEU A 127 4.71 5.19 17.54
C LEU A 127 3.57 4.20 17.87
N LEU A 128 3.80 2.90 17.65
CA LEU A 128 2.88 1.83 18.09
C LEU A 128 2.84 1.75 19.62
N ASP A 129 4.00 1.82 20.28
CA ASP A 129 4.10 1.79 21.74
C ASP A 129 3.48 3.06 22.38
N ARG A 130 3.68 4.24 21.75
CA ARG A 130 3.00 5.50 22.13
C ARG A 130 1.48 5.37 22.01
N PHE A 131 0.98 4.90 20.87
CA PHE A 131 -0.46 4.69 20.67
C PHE A 131 -1.05 3.74 21.73
N ALA A 132 -0.37 2.63 22.03
CA ALA A 132 -0.84 1.67 23.03
C ALA A 132 -0.91 2.21 24.46
N SER A 133 -0.07 3.20 24.81
CA SER A 133 -0.03 3.82 26.14
C SER A 133 -0.88 5.09 26.26
N SER A 134 -1.20 5.75 25.14
CA SER A 134 -1.96 7.02 25.14
C SER A 134 -3.39 6.91 24.60
N HIS A 135 -3.76 5.80 23.96
CA HIS A 135 -5.13 5.59 23.48
C HIS A 135 -6.09 5.40 24.65
N GLN A 136 -7.09 6.27 24.73
CA GLN A 136 -8.23 6.13 25.62
C GLN A 136 -9.41 5.56 24.81
N CYS A 137 -9.98 4.45 25.28
CA CYS A 137 -11.14 3.86 24.64
C CYS A 137 -12.34 4.81 24.72
N ASN A 138 -13.17 4.79 23.68
CA ASN A 138 -14.41 5.55 23.58
C ASN A 138 -15.62 4.60 23.44
N ALA A 139 -16.83 5.16 23.40
CA ALA A 139 -18.07 4.38 23.30
C ALA A 139 -18.09 3.41 22.08
N TYR A 140 -17.45 3.75 20.96
CA TYR A 140 -17.36 2.85 19.80
C TYR A 140 -16.33 1.72 20.00
N CYS A 141 -15.25 1.95 20.76
CA CYS A 141 -14.34 0.87 21.17
C CYS A 141 -15.05 -0.15 22.06
N GLU A 142 -15.87 0.34 23.00
CA GLU A 142 -16.71 -0.50 23.87
C GLU A 142 -17.79 -1.24 23.08
N LEU A 143 -18.45 -0.57 22.13
CA LEU A 143 -19.49 -1.14 21.27
C LEU A 143 -18.98 -2.32 20.42
N LEU A 144 -17.72 -2.27 19.98
CA LEU A 144 -17.05 -3.36 19.27
C LEU A 144 -16.39 -4.39 20.20
N GLY A 145 -16.50 -4.24 21.53
CA GLY A 145 -15.90 -5.14 22.51
C GLY A 145 -14.37 -5.21 22.43
N LEU A 146 -13.71 -4.11 22.03
CA LEU A 146 -12.26 -4.07 21.92
C LEU A 146 -11.61 -4.21 23.31
N THR A 147 -10.48 -4.89 23.37
CA THR A 147 -9.73 -5.04 24.62
C THR A 147 -8.99 -3.73 24.90
N PRO A 148 -9.22 -3.07 26.05
CA PRO A 148 -8.52 -1.83 26.38
C PRO A 148 -7.00 -2.01 26.29
N LEU A 149 -6.33 -1.07 25.62
CA LEU A 149 -4.88 -1.05 25.56
C LEU A 149 -4.35 -0.65 26.95
N LYS A 150 -3.20 -1.19 27.34
CA LYS A 150 -2.66 -0.98 28.68
C LYS A 150 -2.27 0.49 28.86
N GLY A 151 -3.08 1.21 29.64
CA GLY A 151 -2.63 2.42 30.32
C GLY A 151 -1.45 2.13 31.26
N PRO A 152 -0.85 3.16 31.88
CA PRO A 152 0.31 3.00 32.75
C PRO A 152 0.00 2.11 33.97
N GLU A 153 0.49 0.87 33.89
CA GLU A 153 0.75 -0.09 34.98
C GLU A 153 -0.45 -0.46 35.90
N VAL A 154 -1.16 -1.53 35.54
CA VAL A 154 -1.35 -2.68 36.47
C VAL A 154 -1.20 -3.99 35.69
N ALA A 155 -0.29 -4.85 36.12
CA ALA A 155 -0.05 -6.14 35.48
C ALA A 155 -1.11 -7.22 35.82
N HIS A 156 -1.90 -7.64 34.82
CA HIS A 156 -2.62 -8.92 34.86
C HIS A 156 -2.46 -9.74 33.56
N PRO A 157 -2.57 -11.09 33.64
CA PRO A 157 -2.10 -12.00 32.60
C PRO A 157 -3.07 -12.15 31.42
N GLN A 158 -2.53 -12.53 30.26
CA GLN A 158 -3.28 -12.66 29.02
C GLN A 158 -4.34 -13.77 29.08
N ALA A 159 -5.61 -13.39 29.20
CA ALA A 159 -6.71 -14.27 28.79
C ALA A 159 -6.66 -14.46 27.26
N LYS A 160 -6.69 -15.70 26.79
CA LYS A 160 -6.70 -16.02 25.36
C LYS A 160 -7.98 -15.49 24.70
N ALA A 161 -7.88 -14.40 23.94
CA ALA A 161 -8.97 -13.95 23.09
C ALA A 161 -9.35 -15.03 22.06
N LYS A 162 -10.65 -15.25 21.87
CA LYS A 162 -11.19 -16.24 20.94
C LYS A 162 -10.94 -15.75 19.51
N GLY A 163 -10.25 -16.57 18.72
CA GLY A 163 -9.52 -16.07 17.54
C GLY A 163 -10.37 -15.43 16.44
N SER A 164 -10.01 -14.20 16.07
CA SER A 164 -10.31 -13.63 14.76
C SER A 164 -9.52 -14.38 13.69
N LYS A 165 -10.21 -14.81 12.62
CA LYS A 165 -9.58 -15.55 11.51
C LYS A 165 -8.91 -14.58 10.53
N SER A 166 -7.69 -14.15 10.85
CA SER A 166 -6.85 -13.37 9.93
C SER A 166 -6.59 -14.13 8.62
N PRO A 167 -6.93 -13.56 7.44
CA PRO A 167 -6.62 -14.17 6.15
C PRO A 167 -5.17 -13.84 5.75
N SER A 168 -4.19 -14.45 6.42
CA SER A 168 -2.77 -14.32 6.07
C SER A 168 -2.33 -15.43 5.12
N ALA A 169 -1.68 -15.05 4.02
CA ALA A 169 -1.38 -15.92 2.89
C ALA A 169 -0.53 -17.15 3.24
N GLY A 170 -0.95 -18.34 2.79
CA GLY A 170 -0.25 -19.59 3.02
C GLY A 170 -0.38 -20.59 1.88
N ARG A 171 0.34 -20.39 0.77
CA ARG A 171 0.66 -21.49 -0.18
C ARG A 171 1.96 -21.28 -0.99
N LYS A 172 3.09 -21.65 -0.38
CA LYS A 172 4.21 -22.31 -1.07
C LYS A 172 4.34 -23.70 -0.45
N GLY A 173 4.40 -24.81 -1.18
CA GLY A 173 4.21 -25.04 -2.61
C GLY A 173 4.37 -26.53 -2.89
N SER A 174 3.87 -27.01 -4.03
CA SER A 174 4.29 -28.29 -4.65
C SER A 174 3.77 -28.32 -6.09
N GLN A 175 4.52 -28.98 -6.98
CA GLN A 175 4.20 -29.05 -8.41
C GLN A 175 2.83 -29.68 -8.68
N LEU A 176 2.16 -29.22 -9.75
CA LEU A 176 1.99 -29.96 -11.01
C LEU A 176 0.87 -29.31 -11.84
N SER A 177 1.11 -29.11 -13.14
CA SER A 177 0.09 -28.60 -14.08
C SER A 177 -0.98 -29.65 -14.36
N PRO A 178 -2.28 -29.32 -14.28
CA PRO A 178 -3.34 -30.11 -14.87
C PRO A 178 -3.59 -29.63 -16.31
N GLN A 179 -2.86 -30.16 -17.28
CA GLN A 179 -3.20 -30.00 -18.70
C GLN A 179 -4.21 -31.10 -19.10
N PRO A 180 -5.36 -30.77 -19.72
CA PRO A 180 -6.41 -31.75 -19.99
C PRO A 180 -5.97 -32.80 -21.02
N GLN A 181 -6.33 -34.06 -20.75
CA GLN A 181 -5.90 -35.22 -21.55
C GLN A 181 -6.56 -35.22 -22.94
N LYS A 182 -5.75 -35.39 -24.00
CA LYS A 182 -6.20 -35.89 -25.30
C LYS A 182 -5.62 -37.27 -25.55
N LYS A 183 -6.49 -38.26 -25.79
CA LYS A 183 -6.11 -39.64 -26.17
C LYS A 183 -5.42 -39.62 -27.53
N GLY A 184 -4.19 -40.12 -27.60
CA GLY A 184 -3.54 -40.54 -28.84
C GLY A 184 -3.70 -42.05 -29.03
N LEU A 185 -3.99 -42.49 -30.26
CA LEU A 185 -4.01 -43.90 -30.65
C LEU A 185 -2.60 -44.36 -31.10
N PRO A 186 -2.28 -45.67 -31.03
CA PRO A 186 -0.93 -46.17 -31.26
C PRO A 186 -0.55 -46.26 -32.76
N SER A 187 0.75 -46.20 -33.01
CA SER A 187 1.41 -46.32 -34.32
C SER A 187 1.80 -47.78 -34.64
N PRO A 188 1.85 -48.20 -35.92
CA PRO A 188 2.61 -49.36 -36.37
C PRO A 188 3.91 -49.01 -37.14
N GLN A 189 4.84 -49.96 -37.18
CA GLN A 189 6.26 -49.81 -37.56
C GLN A 189 6.56 -49.84 -39.08
N GLY A 190 7.76 -49.39 -39.48
CA GLY A 190 8.40 -49.75 -40.77
C GLY A 190 9.58 -48.84 -41.18
N THR A 191 10.81 -48.99 -40.69
CA THR A 191 11.90 -49.88 -41.19
C THR A 191 12.84 -49.25 -42.26
N ARG A 192 14.06 -48.86 -41.81
CA ARG A 192 15.31 -48.64 -42.60
C ARG A 192 15.27 -47.43 -43.58
N LYS A 193 16.38 -46.81 -44.03
CA LYS A 193 17.80 -47.23 -44.16
C LYS A 193 18.76 -46.01 -44.14
N SER A 194 20.06 -46.23 -43.98
CA SER A 194 21.13 -45.22 -43.80
C SER A 194 21.49 -44.39 -45.05
N ALA A 195 22.04 -43.16 -44.88
CA ALA A 195 23.18 -42.62 -45.65
C ALA A 195 23.72 -41.28 -45.10
N ALA A 196 24.96 -40.93 -45.50
CA ALA A 196 25.86 -39.95 -44.88
C ALA A 196 25.79 -38.47 -45.39
N SER A 197 26.13 -37.55 -44.47
CA SER A 197 27.10 -36.43 -44.57
C SER A 197 27.36 -35.67 -45.90
N SER A 198 27.18 -34.35 -45.88
CA SER A 198 28.09 -33.27 -46.38
C SER A 198 27.49 -31.91 -45.99
N LYS A 199 28.11 -31.04 -45.17
CA LYS A 199 29.31 -30.19 -45.32
C LYS A 199 29.22 -29.14 -46.45
N ALA A 200 28.79 -27.91 -46.11
CA ALA A 200 29.32 -26.65 -46.66
C ALA A 200 28.88 -25.43 -45.82
N ALA A 201 29.78 -24.45 -45.71
CA ALA A 201 29.58 -23.07 -45.26
C ALA A 201 30.73 -22.24 -45.87
N PRO A 202 30.81 -20.92 -45.65
CA PRO A 202 29.84 -19.86 -45.97
C PRO A 202 30.44 -18.92 -47.04
N GLN A 203 29.66 -17.98 -47.61
CA GLN A 203 30.24 -16.73 -48.17
C GLN A 203 29.31 -15.53 -48.00
N ALA A 204 29.92 -14.35 -47.91
CA ALA A 204 29.30 -13.04 -47.73
C ALA A 204 29.75 -12.10 -48.85
N SER A 205 28.93 -11.10 -49.18
CA SER A 205 29.38 -9.88 -49.85
C SER A 205 28.36 -8.73 -49.77
N GLU A 206 28.71 -7.70 -49.00
CA GLU A 206 28.54 -6.28 -49.40
C GLU A 206 29.61 -5.94 -50.48
N PRO A 207 29.55 -4.85 -51.30
CA PRO A 207 29.50 -3.47 -50.76
C PRO A 207 29.02 -2.25 -51.63
N VAL A 208 28.79 -1.13 -50.93
CA VAL A 208 29.24 0.27 -51.23
C VAL A 208 28.50 1.23 -52.21
N ALA A 209 27.94 2.28 -51.58
CA ALA A 209 27.97 3.75 -51.85
C ALA A 209 27.39 4.43 -53.12
N ALA A 210 26.63 5.52 -52.87
CA ALA A 210 27.04 6.93 -53.12
C ALA A 210 26.01 7.91 -52.47
N GLN A 211 26.40 8.85 -51.57
CA GLN A 211 26.58 10.31 -51.79
C GLN A 211 25.28 11.17 -51.90
N LEU A 212 25.17 12.47 -51.50
CA LEU A 212 25.89 13.40 -50.58
C LEU A 212 25.04 14.72 -50.46
N LEU A 213 25.48 15.69 -49.63
CA LEU A 213 24.97 17.08 -49.41
C LEU A 213 23.76 17.27 -48.46
N GLY A 214 23.72 18.28 -47.57
CA GLY A 214 24.70 19.35 -47.29
C GLY A 214 24.41 20.21 -46.03
N GLN A 215 25.35 21.10 -45.67
CA GLN A 215 25.39 22.04 -44.51
C GLN A 215 26.39 23.19 -44.82
N PRO A 216 26.55 24.27 -43.99
CA PRO A 216 25.74 24.76 -42.86
C PRO A 216 25.10 26.16 -43.18
N PRO A 217 25.56 27.40 -42.81
CA PRO A 217 26.71 27.89 -42.03
C PRO A 217 26.37 28.45 -40.60
N THR A 218 26.60 29.74 -40.30
CA THR A 218 26.91 30.30 -38.95
C THR A 218 26.61 31.82 -38.75
N GLN A 219 26.17 32.23 -37.53
CA GLN A 219 26.63 33.36 -36.66
C GLN A 219 25.71 33.41 -35.41
N GLU A 220 26.05 33.85 -34.18
CA GLU A 220 27.24 34.44 -33.50
C GLU A 220 27.49 35.98 -33.53
N GLU A 221 26.92 36.68 -32.53
CA GLU A 221 27.37 37.89 -31.77
C GLU A 221 26.22 38.25 -30.77
N GLY A 222 26.38 38.90 -29.60
CA GLY A 222 27.55 39.47 -28.94
C GLY A 222 27.16 40.77 -28.19
N SER A 223 27.25 40.84 -26.86
CA SER A 223 27.21 42.12 -26.10
C SER A 223 27.67 41.99 -24.64
N LYS A 224 28.61 42.86 -24.24
CA LYS A 224 29.11 43.05 -22.87
C LYS A 224 28.48 44.30 -22.25
N ALA A 225 28.42 44.39 -20.92
CA ALA A 225 28.64 45.64 -20.19
C ALA A 225 29.00 45.41 -18.70
N GLN A 226 30.07 46.05 -18.23
CA GLN A 226 30.33 46.31 -16.81
C GLN A 226 29.61 47.59 -16.38
N GLY A 227 29.32 47.79 -15.08
CA GLY A 227 28.76 49.06 -14.60
C GLY A 227 28.64 49.16 -13.08
N MET A 228 29.64 49.77 -12.44
CA MET A 228 29.79 50.05 -11.00
C MET A 228 28.53 50.57 -10.26
N ARG A 229 28.35 50.12 -9.02
CA ARG A 229 28.37 50.97 -7.80
C ARG A 229 28.62 50.14 -6.55
#